data_AF-A0A845WK04-F1
#
_entry.id   AF-A0A845WK04-F1
#
_cell.length_a   1.000
_cell.length_b   1.000
_cell.length_c   1.000
_cell.angle_alpha   90.00
_cell.angle_beta   90.00
_cell.angle_gamma   90.00
#
_symmetry.space_group_name_H-M   'P 1'
#
loop_
_entity.id
_entity.type
_entity.pdbx_description
1 polymer ?
#
loop_
_entity_poly.entity_id
_entity_poly.type
_entity_poly.pdbx_seq_one_letter_code
_entity_poly.pdbx_strand_id
1 'polypeptide(L)'
;MFILKRQDVEISSIQHPQREQQIPILNYQGQTFRLLSVFGATQEEEAIAFWRDLTDHRGKACVLLEEPERYSVWGKIRLEQLGTEPSSGGTRGSYIQACILLLQTVYMDVEDFLGARQAGLFQKDIAKILIDSNFPQVQSTQAVQQLLKIDPLTNSDFPT
;
A
#
# COMPACT_ATOMS: atom_id res chain seq x y z
N MET A 1 -18.90 9.05 20.74
CA MET A 1 -18.08 8.03 21.43
C MET A 1 -18.37 6.70 20.75
N PHE A 2 -17.40 6.13 20.05
CA PHE A 2 -17.58 4.90 19.25
C PHE A 2 -16.62 3.85 19.83
N ILE A 3 -17.11 3.09 20.80
CA ILE A 3 -16.37 2.01 21.46
C ILE A 3 -16.83 0.69 20.86
N LEU A 4 -15.88 -0.10 20.39
CA LEU A 4 -16.12 -1.45 19.90
C LEU A 4 -15.95 -2.43 21.05
N LYS A 5 -16.79 -3.46 21.11
CA LYS A 5 -16.55 -4.60 22.00
C LYS A 5 -15.80 -5.69 21.26
N ARG A 6 -15.11 -6.55 22.00
CA ARG A 6 -14.40 -7.70 21.44
C ARG A 6 -15.25 -8.57 20.49
N GLN A 7 -16.56 -8.67 20.74
CA GLN A 7 -17.50 -9.45 19.93
C GLN A 7 -17.84 -8.82 18.57
N ASP A 8 -17.61 -7.50 18.41
CA ASP A 8 -17.98 -6.77 17.20
C ASP A 8 -16.86 -6.78 16.15
N VAL A 9 -15.70 -7.34 16.49
CA VAL A 9 -14.46 -7.24 15.69
C VAL A 9 -13.80 -8.59 15.48
N GLU A 10 -13.18 -8.75 14.32
CA GLU A 10 -12.30 -9.87 14.02
C GLU A 10 -10.85 -9.44 14.20
N ILE A 11 -10.07 -10.18 14.99
CA ILE A 11 -8.64 -9.91 15.19
C ILE A 11 -7.86 -11.08 14.62
N SER A 12 -6.99 -10.78 13.66
CA SER A 12 -6.08 -11.73 13.03
C SER A 12 -4.63 -11.31 13.27
N SER A 13 -3.69 -12.26 13.17
CA SER A 13 -2.27 -11.98 13.29
C SER A 13 -1.61 -12.17 11.93
N ILE A 14 -0.86 -11.16 11.47
CA ILE A 14 -0.09 -11.23 10.23
C ILE A 14 1.39 -11.21 10.59
N GLN A 15 2.19 -12.05 9.95
CA GLN A 15 3.63 -12.03 10.13
C GLN A 15 4.24 -10.79 9.47
N HIS A 16 5.05 -10.04 10.22
CA HIS A 16 5.75 -8.89 9.66
C HIS A 16 6.70 -9.38 8.55
N PRO A 17 6.66 -8.82 7.34
CA PRO A 17 7.43 -9.34 6.20
C PRO A 17 8.96 -9.30 6.41
N GLN A 18 9.43 -8.43 7.29
CA GLN A 18 10.87 -8.25 7.59
C GLN A 18 11.28 -8.62 9.03
N ARG A 19 10.33 -8.99 9.90
CA ARG A 19 10.60 -9.27 11.32
C ARG A 19 9.86 -10.53 11.70
N GLU A 20 10.45 -11.39 12.53
CA GLU A 20 9.76 -12.57 13.11
C GLU A 20 8.77 -12.16 14.21
N GLN A 21 8.02 -11.09 14.00
CA GLN A 21 7.03 -10.57 14.93
C GLN A 21 5.65 -10.65 14.29
N GLN A 22 4.68 -11.19 15.03
CA GLN A 22 3.28 -11.15 14.63
C GLN A 22 2.68 -9.78 14.94
N ILE A 23 2.02 -9.20 13.95
CA ILE A 23 1.30 -7.93 14.07
C ILE A 23 -0.19 -8.25 14.17
N PRO A 24 -0.86 -7.84 15.27
CA PRO A 24 -2.30 -7.99 15.36
C PRO A 24 -2.99 -6.94 14.47
N ILE A 25 -3.98 -7.39 13.70
CA ILE A 25 -4.81 -6.59 12.80
C ILE A 25 -6.27 -6.79 13.18
N LEU A 26 -6.95 -5.67 13.44
CA LEU A 26 -8.37 -5.62 13.73
C LEU A 26 -9.15 -5.29 12.46
N ASN A 27 -10.14 -6.11 12.14
CA ASN A 27 -11.08 -5.91 11.05
C ASN A 27 -12.46 -5.55 11.60
N TYR A 28 -13.01 -4.45 11.11
CA TYR A 28 -14.34 -3.98 11.46
C TYR A 28 -14.99 -3.30 10.25
N GLN A 29 -16.19 -3.76 9.85
CA GLN A 29 -16.94 -3.21 8.71
C GLN A 29 -16.12 -3.07 7.40
N GLY A 30 -15.28 -4.06 7.10
CA GLY A 30 -14.41 -4.04 5.91
C GLY A 30 -13.22 -3.07 5.99
N GLN A 31 -12.98 -2.47 7.17
CA GLN A 31 -11.82 -1.62 7.42
C GLN A 31 -10.83 -2.32 8.35
N THR A 32 -9.55 -2.10 8.10
CA THR A 32 -8.44 -2.72 8.85
C THR A 32 -7.75 -1.68 9.74
N PHE A 33 -7.41 -2.08 10.96
CA PHE A 33 -6.76 -1.24 11.96
C PHE A 33 -5.55 -1.95 12.57
N ARG A 34 -4.47 -1.21 12.83
CA ARG A 34 -3.28 -1.70 13.53
C ARG A 34 -3.33 -1.29 14.99
N LEU A 35 -2.81 -2.14 15.88
CA LEU A 35 -2.71 -1.82 17.30
C LEU A 35 -1.74 -0.64 17.51
N LEU A 36 -2.15 0.36 18.28
CA LEU A 36 -1.32 1.52 18.65
C LEU A 36 -0.87 1.46 20.10
N SER A 37 -1.79 1.16 21.01
CA SER A 37 -1.51 1.09 22.44
C SER A 37 -2.48 0.16 23.15
N VAL A 38 -2.05 -0.38 24.29
CA VAL A 38 -2.81 -1.24 25.19
C VAL A 38 -2.78 -0.61 26.58
N PHE A 39 -3.91 -0.62 27.27
CA PHE A 39 -4.13 -0.07 28.60
C PHE A 39 -4.76 -1.14 29.47
N GLY A 40 -4.40 -1.19 30.75
CA GLY A 40 -5.00 -2.15 31.69
C GLY A 40 -6.48 -1.87 31.98
N ALA A 41 -7.19 -2.83 32.58
CA ALA A 41 -8.60 -2.68 32.97
C ALA A 41 -8.90 -1.45 33.84
N THR A 42 -7.93 -0.99 34.64
CA THR A 42 -8.07 0.19 35.52
C THR A 42 -7.74 1.52 34.82
N GLN A 43 -7.30 1.49 33.56
CA GLN A 43 -6.82 2.66 32.81
C GLN A 43 -7.82 3.12 31.72
N GLU A 44 -9.11 2.95 31.97
CA GLU A 44 -10.18 3.34 31.03
C GLU A 44 -10.10 4.83 30.65
N GLU A 45 -9.98 5.71 31.65
CA GLU A 45 -9.93 7.16 31.41
C GLU A 45 -8.71 7.56 30.56
N GLU A 46 -7.55 6.93 30.80
CA GLU A 46 -6.33 7.15 30.01
C GLU A 46 -6.51 6.68 28.57
N ALA A 47 -7.13 5.50 28.37
CA ALA A 47 -7.39 4.96 27.04
C ALA A 47 -8.36 5.85 26.24
N ILE A 48 -9.41 6.36 26.89
CA ILE A 48 -10.37 7.30 26.29
C ILE A 48 -9.69 8.62 25.96
N ALA A 49 -8.88 9.18 26.87
CA ALA A 49 -8.14 10.41 26.64
C ALA A 49 -7.17 10.27 25.46
N PHE A 50 -6.44 9.16 25.39
CA PHE A 50 -5.53 8.87 24.28
C PHE A 50 -6.26 8.71 22.94
N TRP A 51 -7.39 7.99 22.92
CA TRP A 51 -8.22 7.86 21.72
C TRP A 51 -8.73 9.23 21.24
N ARG A 52 -9.25 10.07 22.16
CA ARG A 52 -9.71 11.43 21.83
C ARG A 52 -8.58 12.33 21.33
N ASP A 53 -7.38 12.25 21.90
CA ASP A 53 -6.22 13.00 21.37
C ASP A 53 -5.97 12.66 19.89
N LEU A 54 -6.02 11.37 19.55
CA LEU A 54 -5.75 10.92 18.19
C LEU A 54 -6.87 11.28 17.21
N THR A 55 -8.14 11.17 17.61
CA THR A 55 -9.27 11.48 16.72
C THR A 55 -9.50 12.98 16.57
N ASP A 56 -9.50 13.71 17.68
CA ASP A 56 -9.97 15.09 17.73
C ASP A 56 -8.84 16.07 17.38
N HIS A 57 -7.61 15.83 17.87
CA HIS A 57 -6.49 16.75 17.65
C HIS A 57 -5.63 16.39 16.44
N ARG A 58 -5.52 15.09 16.11
CA ARG A 58 -4.63 14.63 15.02
C ARG A 58 -5.36 14.16 13.76
N GLY A 59 -6.70 14.16 13.76
CA GLY A 59 -7.52 13.73 12.63
C GLY A 59 -7.26 12.28 12.20
N LYS A 60 -6.70 11.44 13.09
CA LYS A 60 -6.42 10.03 12.80
C LYS A 60 -7.70 9.24 13.04
N ALA A 61 -8.11 8.46 12.05
CA ALA A 61 -9.21 7.52 12.22
C ALA A 61 -8.74 6.39 13.15
N CYS A 62 -9.22 6.38 14.39
CA CYS A 62 -8.86 5.40 15.40
C CYS A 62 -10.11 4.84 16.07
N VAL A 63 -10.04 3.60 16.54
CA VAL A 63 -11.10 2.94 17.30
C VAL A 63 -10.56 2.53 18.67
N LEU A 64 -11.40 2.67 19.69
CA LEU A 64 -11.16 2.15 21.02
C LEU A 64 -11.89 0.80 21.14
N LEU A 65 -11.16 -0.25 21.48
CA LEU A 65 -11.67 -1.59 21.71
C LEU A 65 -11.67 -1.87 23.21
N GLU A 66 -12.85 -2.21 23.72
CA GLU A 66 -13.05 -2.71 25.08
C GLU A 66 -12.97 -4.24 25.08
N GLU A 67 -12.05 -4.77 25.88
CA GLU A 67 -11.87 -6.20 26.13
C GLU A 67 -12.04 -6.46 27.64
N PRO A 68 -12.40 -7.70 28.06
CA PRO A 68 -12.74 -7.98 29.45
C PRO A 68 -11.69 -7.56 30.50
N GLU A 69 -10.41 -7.56 30.13
CA GLU A 69 -9.28 -7.30 31.04
C GLU A 69 -8.43 -6.09 30.62
N ARG A 70 -8.81 -5.39 29.54
CA ARG A 70 -7.97 -4.32 28.97
C ARG A 70 -8.73 -3.44 27.98
N TYR A 71 -8.18 -2.27 27.73
CA TYR A 71 -8.57 -1.39 26.64
C TYR A 71 -7.46 -1.32 25.60
N SER A 72 -7.80 -1.28 24.32
CA SER A 72 -6.81 -1.14 23.25
C SER A 72 -7.24 -0.10 22.22
N VAL A 73 -6.28 0.72 21.78
CA VAL A 73 -6.52 1.75 20.77
C VAL A 73 -5.88 1.32 19.46
N TRP A 74 -6.67 1.36 18.40
CA TRP A 74 -6.29 0.88 17.08
C TRP A 74 -6.41 1.99 16.05
N GLY A 75 -5.39 2.16 15.21
CA GLY A 75 -5.35 3.16 14.15
C GLY A 75 -5.69 2.57 12.79
N LYS A 76 -6.54 3.25 12.03
CA LYS A 76 -6.92 2.82 10.68
C LYS A 76 -5.70 2.74 9.78
N ILE A 77 -5.51 1.60 9.15
CA ILE A 77 -4.44 1.41 8.17
C ILE A 77 -4.89 2.07 6.87
N ARG A 78 -4.16 3.09 6.43
CA ARG A 78 -4.26 3.60 5.06
C ARG A 78 -3.19 2.90 4.25
N LEU A 79 -3.56 2.24 3.16
CA LEU A 79 -2.62 1.56 2.25
C LEU A 79 -1.51 2.51 1.77
N GLU A 80 -1.81 3.80 1.64
CA GLU A 80 -0.85 4.86 1.27
C GLU A 80 0.24 5.10 2.34
N GLN A 81 -0.06 4.86 3.63
CA GLN A 81 0.88 5.10 4.74
C GLN A 81 1.78 3.90 5.05
N LEU A 82 1.57 2.74 4.43
CA LEU A 82 2.56 1.65 4.42
C LEU A 82 3.88 2.07 3.73
N GLY A 83 3.89 3.15 2.96
CA GLY A 83 5.10 3.75 2.39
C GLY A 83 5.75 4.84 3.26
N THR A 84 5.23 5.15 4.45
CA THR A 84 5.74 6.23 5.33
C THR A 84 6.49 5.74 6.56
N GLU A 85 6.38 4.45 6.92
CA GLU A 85 7.47 3.83 7.67
C GLU A 85 8.72 3.88 6.77
N PRO A 86 9.94 4.06 7.29
CA PRO A 86 11.15 3.94 6.50
C PRO A 86 11.34 2.47 6.11
N SER A 87 10.41 1.90 5.34
CA SER A 87 10.64 0.72 4.56
C SER A 87 11.74 1.10 3.58
N SER A 88 12.90 0.50 3.77
CA SER A 88 13.92 0.35 2.72
C SER A 88 13.22 0.25 1.36
N GLY A 89 13.65 1.05 0.38
CA GLY A 89 12.98 1.31 -0.91
C GLY A 89 12.59 0.12 -1.80
N GLY A 90 12.55 -1.11 -1.28
CA GLY A 90 12.12 -2.32 -1.97
C GLY A 90 10.62 -2.37 -2.29
N THR A 91 9.70 -1.90 -1.43
CA THR A 91 8.25 -2.04 -1.68
C THR A 91 7.75 -1.16 -2.83
N ARG A 92 8.21 0.09 -2.89
CA ARG A 92 7.89 1.01 -4.00
C ARG A 92 8.49 0.53 -5.33
N GLY A 93 9.74 0.05 -5.30
CA GLY A 93 10.38 -0.55 -6.47
C GLY A 93 9.58 -1.74 -7.02
N SER A 94 9.14 -2.66 -6.14
CA SER A 94 8.34 -3.82 -6.55
C SER A 94 6.99 -3.46 -7.18
N TYR A 95 6.32 -2.40 -6.71
CA TYR A 95 5.09 -1.94 -7.37
C TYR A 95 5.34 -1.35 -8.75
N ILE A 96 6.43 -0.60 -8.92
CA ILE A 96 6.80 -0.06 -10.23
C ILE A 96 7.14 -1.21 -11.19
N GLN A 97 7.94 -2.18 -10.75
CA GLN A 97 8.26 -3.39 -11.51
C GLN A 97 6.99 -4.14 -11.93
N ALA A 98 6.03 -4.33 -11.01
CA ALA A 98 4.76 -4.99 -11.32
C ALA A 98 3.94 -4.23 -12.36
N CYS A 99 3.85 -2.90 -12.27
CA CYS A 99 3.15 -2.08 -13.26
C CYS A 99 3.82 -2.16 -14.64
N ILE A 100 5.16 -2.15 -14.70
CA ILE A 100 5.91 -2.30 -15.96
C ILE A 100 5.65 -3.68 -16.57
N LEU A 101 5.68 -4.75 -15.77
CA LEU A 101 5.37 -6.11 -16.25
C LEU A 101 3.96 -6.19 -16.86
N LEU A 102 2.96 -5.64 -16.18
CA LEU A 102 1.59 -5.61 -16.71
C LEU A 102 1.53 -4.86 -18.05
N LEU A 103 2.21 -3.71 -18.16
CA LEU A 103 2.27 -2.95 -19.40
C LEU A 103 2.96 -3.73 -20.54
N GLN A 104 4.06 -4.42 -20.22
CA GLN A 104 4.79 -5.27 -21.16
C GLN A 104 3.92 -6.44 -21.63
N THR A 105 3.21 -7.11 -20.73
CA THR A 105 2.29 -8.21 -21.10
C THR A 105 1.19 -7.70 -22.04
N VAL A 106 0.57 -6.56 -21.76
CA VAL A 106 -0.43 -5.98 -22.65
C VAL A 106 0.17 -5.62 -24.01
N TYR A 107 1.40 -5.09 -24.06
CA TYR A 107 2.09 -4.81 -25.33
C TYR A 107 2.33 -6.09 -26.14
N MET A 108 2.78 -7.18 -25.50
CA MET A 108 2.98 -8.49 -26.13
C MET A 108 1.65 -9.04 -26.65
N ASP A 109 0.58 -9.00 -25.86
CA ASP A 109 -0.75 -9.45 -26.29
C ASP A 109 -1.25 -8.64 -27.51
N VAL A 110 -1.03 -7.33 -27.52
CA VAL A 110 -1.38 -6.49 -28.68
C VAL A 110 -0.58 -6.91 -29.93
N GLU A 111 0.72 -7.20 -29.78
CA GLU A 111 1.53 -7.69 -30.88
C GLU A 111 1.06 -9.06 -31.38
N ASP A 112 0.80 -10.00 -30.47
CA ASP A 112 0.42 -11.38 -30.76
C ASP A 112 -0.99 -11.47 -31.38
N PHE A 113 -1.96 -10.73 -30.85
CA PHE A 113 -3.35 -10.80 -31.31
C PHE A 113 -3.67 -9.83 -32.46
N LEU A 114 -3.00 -8.67 -32.51
CA LEU A 114 -3.35 -7.57 -33.44
C LEU A 114 -2.22 -7.21 -34.42
N GLY A 115 -1.03 -7.79 -34.24
CA GLY A 115 0.13 -7.64 -35.11
C GLY A 115 1.01 -6.42 -34.82
N ALA A 116 2.23 -6.46 -35.32
CA ALA A 116 3.29 -5.48 -35.06
C ALA A 116 2.91 -4.02 -35.39
N ARG A 117 2.01 -3.80 -36.36
CA ARG A 117 1.52 -2.45 -36.69
C ARG A 117 0.72 -1.86 -35.52
N GLN A 118 -0.14 -2.65 -34.88
CA GLN A 118 -0.96 -2.19 -33.75
C GLN A 118 -0.10 -2.04 -32.50
N ALA A 119 0.84 -2.96 -32.26
CA ALA A 119 1.84 -2.82 -31.20
C ALA A 119 2.64 -1.52 -31.33
N GLY A 120 3.05 -1.16 -32.55
CA GLY A 120 3.75 0.10 -32.82
C GLY A 120 2.90 1.36 -32.58
N LEU A 121 1.58 1.31 -32.78
CA LEU A 121 0.68 2.40 -32.43
C LEU A 121 0.49 2.50 -30.92
N PHE A 122 0.27 1.36 -30.26
CA PHE A 122 0.14 1.28 -28.82
C PHE A 122 1.40 1.80 -28.09
N GLN A 123 2.59 1.45 -28.57
CA GLN A 123 3.86 2.00 -28.06
C GLN A 123 3.91 3.54 -28.17
N LYS A 124 3.42 4.13 -29.28
CA LYS A 124 3.40 5.59 -29.44
C LYS A 124 2.44 6.26 -28.47
N ASP A 125 1.29 5.66 -28.22
CA ASP A 125 0.32 6.18 -27.25
C ASP A 125 0.88 6.12 -25.82
N ILE A 126 1.53 5.02 -25.46
CA ILE A 126 2.28 4.90 -24.19
C ILE A 126 3.33 6.01 -24.08
N ALA A 127 4.14 6.20 -25.14
CA ALA A 127 5.21 7.18 -25.12
C ALA A 127 4.69 8.60 -24.93
N LYS A 128 3.58 8.95 -25.59
CA LYS A 128 2.92 10.23 -25.41
C LYS A 128 2.53 10.44 -23.95
N ILE A 129 1.84 9.48 -23.33
CA ILE A 129 1.37 9.60 -21.93
C ILE A 129 2.55 9.74 -20.96
N LEU A 130 3.59 8.90 -21.10
CA LEU A 130 4.72 8.90 -20.18
C LEU A 130 5.58 10.17 -20.31
N ILE A 131 5.77 10.68 -21.53
CA ILE A 131 6.51 11.93 -21.76
C ILE A 131 5.69 13.13 -21.26
N ASP A 132 4.40 13.23 -21.62
CA ASP A 132 3.53 14.32 -21.20
C ASP A 132 3.39 14.39 -19.66
N SER A 133 3.46 13.22 -19.00
CA SER A 133 3.40 13.11 -17.54
C SER A 133 4.77 13.29 -16.85
N ASN A 134 5.84 13.60 -17.59
CA ASN A 134 7.22 13.67 -17.10
C ASN A 134 7.63 12.43 -16.29
N PHE A 135 7.30 11.24 -16.80
CA PHE A 135 7.65 10.00 -16.12
C PHE A 135 9.18 9.88 -15.97
N PRO A 136 9.70 9.55 -14.78
CA PRO A 136 11.14 9.47 -14.54
C PRO A 136 11.83 8.60 -15.58
N GLN A 137 13.01 9.01 -16.06
CA GLN A 137 13.86 8.25 -16.99
C GLN A 137 13.21 7.83 -18.33
N VAL A 138 12.00 8.31 -18.64
CA VAL A 138 11.28 8.04 -19.89
C VAL A 138 11.02 9.38 -20.60
N GLN A 139 12.10 9.97 -21.12
CA GLN A 139 12.05 11.28 -21.81
C GLN A 139 12.05 11.15 -23.34
N SER A 140 12.00 9.93 -23.88
CA SER A 140 12.01 9.69 -25.31
C SER A 140 11.25 8.43 -25.70
N THR A 141 10.78 8.38 -26.94
CA THR A 141 10.15 7.18 -27.52
C THR A 141 11.09 5.98 -27.52
N GLN A 142 12.41 6.22 -27.60
CA GLN A 142 13.43 5.17 -27.51
C GLN A 142 13.51 4.57 -26.09
N ALA A 143 13.42 5.42 -25.06
CA ALA A 143 13.37 4.95 -23.67
C ALA A 143 12.14 4.06 -23.41
N VAL A 144 10.98 4.39 -24.00
CA VAL A 144 9.77 3.56 -23.93
C VAL A 144 9.97 2.23 -24.64
N GLN A 145 10.61 2.24 -25.81
CA GLN A 145 10.90 1.00 -26.54
C GLN A 145 11.80 0.05 -25.73
N GLN A 146 12.78 0.61 -25.02
CA GLN A 146 13.63 -0.16 -24.11
C GLN A 146 12.82 -0.66 -22.92
N LEU A 147 12.01 0.21 -22.29
CA LEU A 147 11.15 -0.15 -21.17
C LEU A 147 10.22 -1.33 -21.49
N LEU A 148 9.71 -1.43 -22.71
CA LEU A 148 8.82 -2.53 -23.13
C LEU A 148 9.55 -3.86 -23.40
N LYS A 149 10.89 -3.87 -23.38
CA LYS A 149 11.72 -5.03 -23.77
C LYS A 149 12.70 -5.50 -22.70
N ILE A 150 13.07 -4.66 -21.74
CA ILE A 150 13.94 -5.05 -20.64
C ILE A 150 13.19 -5.91 -19.63
N ASP A 151 13.86 -6.87 -18.99
CA ASP A 151 13.29 -7.56 -17.84
C ASP A 151 13.39 -6.64 -16.60
N PRO A 152 12.25 -6.17 -16.04
CA PRO A 152 12.25 -5.25 -14.91
C PRO A 152 12.61 -5.94 -13.59
N LEU A 153 12.67 -7.28 -13.52
CA LEU A 153 13.04 -8.03 -12.32
C LEU A 153 14.55 -8.20 -12.16
N THR A 154 15.31 -8.12 -13.25
CA THR A 154 16.76 -8.39 -13.26
C THR A 154 17.62 -7.16 -13.57
N ASN A 155 17.07 -6.14 -14.23
CA ASN A 155 17.77 -4.86 -14.43
C ASN A 155 17.51 -3.92 -13.25
N SER A 156 18.52 -3.17 -12.82
CA SER A 156 18.35 -2.06 -11.85
C SER A 156 18.16 -0.69 -12.52
N ASP A 157 18.27 -0.63 -13.85
CA ASP A 157 18.08 0.56 -14.69
C ASP A 157 16.61 0.72 -15.13
N PHE A 158 15.68 0.66 -14.18
CA PHE A 158 14.28 1.00 -14.43
C PHE A 158 13.88 2.25 -13.65
N PRO A 159 12.90 3.02 -14.16
CA PRO A 159 12.48 4.27 -13.53
C PRO A 159 11.99 4.06 -12.09
N THR A 160 12.53 4.83 -11.15
CA THR A 160 12.21 4.84 -9.70
C THR A 160 11.68 6.18 -9.23
#